data_AF-A0A4S8I1W8-F1
#
_entry.id   AF-A0A4S8I1W8-F1
#
_cell.length_a   1.000
_cell.length_b   1.000
_cell.length_c   1.000
_cell.angle_alpha   90.00
_cell.angle_beta   90.00
_cell.angle_gamma   90.00
#
_symmetry.space_group_name_H-M   'P 1'
#
loop_
_entity.id
_entity.type
_entity.pdbx_description
1 polymer ?
#
loop_
_entity_poly.entity_id
_entity_poly.type
_entity_poly.pdbx_seq_one_letter_code
_entity_poly.pdbx_strand_id
1 'polypeptide(L)'
;MKQKIALVLIGAIILCFAGFNNKFPLLTNDTGVYIDSGFSRNVPFDRPVLYGLFIAHTSWGNSLWLVIFSQALILSLVLFYCFRYFSSSINGTLFFLPCLFFIAFFMSASVTASTVSAAVFSNIASLCMMLLLFAKNVSKRDLAIITIVFVLSLGMDIMNLITTFLVLVLYTLRCLWTKKEQMQDPIKTNPKQLLITGALLLSACALVSLIHFFLGAGLGIVRENKISMLPRLLNSMYAINKERYSRVSGNTLIGLCKWYEDEVREYYLSRQFQGWLSLNYLNYCKVISAILCLGLNLLLLLRKTFYRQRNLFFYIFIALIIQILTGALVYGRNNNIPGHLIWMLPIPLFIYLSEAPFISKWNKIGTNKIS
;
A
#
# COMPACT_ATOMS: atom_id res chain seq x y z
N MET A 1 -17.10 -19.69 -0.48
CA MET A 1 -16.76 -18.44 -1.22
C MET A 1 -17.41 -17.21 -0.57
N LYS A 2 -18.71 -17.24 -0.25
CA LYS A 2 -19.45 -16.12 0.38
C LYS A 2 -18.78 -15.53 1.64
N GLN A 3 -18.38 -16.37 2.60
CA GLN A 3 -17.70 -15.92 3.83
C GLN A 3 -16.41 -15.11 3.54
N LYS A 4 -15.64 -15.51 2.53
CA LYS A 4 -14.37 -14.82 2.18
C LYS A 4 -14.64 -13.42 1.62
N ILE A 5 -15.69 -13.28 0.81
CA ILE A 5 -16.11 -11.98 0.26
C ILE A 5 -16.57 -11.06 1.40
N ALA A 6 -17.37 -11.58 2.33
CA ALA A 6 -17.81 -10.81 3.50
C ALA A 6 -16.64 -10.28 4.34
N LEU A 7 -15.62 -11.12 4.60
CA LEU A 7 -14.42 -10.68 5.33
C LEU A 7 -13.69 -9.53 4.63
N VAL A 8 -13.52 -9.62 3.30
CA VAL A 8 -12.87 -8.59 2.51
C VAL A 8 -13.68 -7.29 2.52
N LEU A 9 -15.01 -7.36 2.41
CA LEU A 9 -15.91 -6.19 2.49
C LEU A 9 -15.88 -5.53 3.87
N ILE A 10 -15.99 -6.31 4.94
CA ILE A 10 -15.84 -5.83 6.32
C ILE A 10 -14.49 -5.14 6.48
N GLY A 11 -13.43 -5.72 5.89
CA GLY A 11 -12.11 -5.11 5.96
C GLY A 11 -12.00 -3.79 5.20
N ALA A 12 -12.67 -3.65 4.06
CA ALA A 12 -12.75 -2.37 3.33
C ALA A 12 -13.41 -1.29 4.20
N ILE A 13 -14.52 -1.63 4.87
CA ILE A 13 -15.24 -0.71 5.76
C ILE A 13 -14.37 -0.28 6.94
N ILE A 14 -13.65 -1.21 7.58
CA ILE A 14 -12.72 -0.91 8.67
C ILE A 14 -11.61 0.05 8.20
N LEU A 15 -11.06 -0.17 7.00
CA LEU A 15 -10.03 0.69 6.43
C LEU A 15 -10.55 2.11 6.12
N CYS A 16 -11.83 2.30 5.83
CA CYS A 16 -12.45 3.62 5.64
C CYS A 16 -12.70 4.41 6.94
N PHE A 17 -12.34 3.88 8.11
CA PHE A 17 -12.63 4.49 9.42
C PHE A 17 -12.18 5.96 9.53
N ALA A 18 -10.99 6.32 9.06
CA ALA A 18 -10.49 7.69 9.12
C ALA A 18 -11.36 8.67 8.31
N GLY A 19 -11.86 8.25 7.14
CA GLY A 19 -12.82 9.03 6.35
C GLY A 19 -14.15 9.21 7.09
N PHE A 20 -14.69 8.13 7.68
CA PHE A 20 -15.92 8.22 8.48
C PHE A 20 -15.77 9.13 9.70
N ASN A 21 -14.61 9.08 10.37
CA ASN A 21 -14.29 9.95 11.49
C ASN A 21 -14.16 11.42 11.04
N ASN A 22 -13.69 11.66 9.82
CA ASN A 22 -13.58 12.99 9.22
C ASN A 22 -14.91 13.56 8.71
N LYS A 23 -15.93 12.70 8.52
CA LYS A 23 -17.22 13.02 7.87
C LYS A 23 -17.13 13.32 6.37
N PHE A 24 -15.95 13.11 5.78
CA PHE A 24 -15.69 13.25 4.35
C PHE A 24 -14.41 12.46 4.01
N PRO A 25 -14.20 11.95 2.78
CA PRO A 25 -12.90 11.43 2.36
C PRO A 25 -11.77 12.43 2.66
N LEU A 26 -10.62 11.93 3.09
CA LEU A 26 -9.49 12.81 3.40
C LEU A 26 -8.90 13.32 2.08
N LEU A 27 -8.70 14.64 1.98
CA LEU A 27 -8.12 15.26 0.81
C LEU A 27 -6.69 15.74 1.09
N THR A 28 -5.87 15.81 0.05
CA THR A 28 -4.53 16.42 0.08
C THR A 28 -4.50 17.61 -0.89
N ASN A 29 -3.41 18.38 -0.87
CA ASN A 29 -3.21 19.47 -1.84
C ASN A 29 -3.12 18.98 -3.29
N ASP A 30 -2.79 17.71 -3.50
CA ASP A 30 -2.69 17.08 -4.81
C ASP A 30 -4.00 16.47 -5.30
N THR A 31 -4.97 16.27 -4.41
CA THR A 31 -6.26 15.64 -4.75
C THR A 31 -6.97 16.35 -5.90
N GLY A 32 -6.92 17.69 -5.95
CA GLY A 32 -7.51 18.45 -7.06
C GLY A 32 -6.90 18.14 -8.41
N VAL A 33 -5.59 17.97 -8.47
CA VAL A 33 -4.87 17.63 -9.71
C VAL A 33 -5.27 16.23 -10.18
N TYR A 34 -5.41 15.27 -9.25
CA TYR A 34 -5.89 13.93 -9.59
C TYR A 34 -7.33 13.92 -10.08
N ILE A 35 -8.22 14.67 -9.41
CA ILE A 35 -9.61 14.81 -9.85
C ILE A 35 -9.66 15.42 -11.25
N ASP A 36 -9.03 16.58 -11.45
CA ASP A 36 -9.13 17.31 -12.72
C ASP A 36 -8.49 16.52 -13.86
N SER A 37 -7.34 15.87 -13.66
CA SER A 37 -6.70 15.04 -14.70
C SER A 37 -7.53 13.83 -15.10
N GLY A 38 -8.31 13.25 -14.19
CA GLY A 38 -9.22 12.14 -14.48
C GLY A 38 -10.34 12.51 -15.44
N PHE A 39 -11.00 13.65 -15.20
CA PHE A 39 -12.15 14.07 -15.99
C PHE A 39 -11.79 14.93 -17.21
N SER A 40 -10.81 15.82 -17.08
CA SER A 40 -10.31 16.63 -18.21
C SER A 40 -9.45 15.83 -19.18
N ARG A 41 -9.01 14.63 -18.76
CA ARG A 41 -8.08 13.77 -19.52
C ARG A 41 -6.71 14.42 -19.80
N ASN A 42 -6.39 15.52 -19.11
CA ASN A 42 -5.10 16.18 -19.20
C ASN A 42 -4.08 15.46 -18.33
N VAL A 43 -2.98 15.01 -18.94
CA VAL A 43 -1.89 14.35 -18.23
C VAL A 43 -1.10 15.38 -17.41
N PRO A 44 -1.05 15.25 -16.06
CA PRO A 44 -0.24 16.12 -15.23
C PRO A 44 1.24 16.05 -15.60
N PHE A 45 1.95 17.12 -15.34
CA PHE A 45 3.33 17.23 -15.73
C PHE A 45 4.29 16.39 -14.89
N ASP A 46 3.99 16.20 -13.60
CA ASP A 46 4.88 15.65 -12.58
C ASP A 46 4.48 14.24 -12.10
N ARG A 47 3.39 13.66 -12.63
CA ARG A 47 2.84 12.38 -12.15
C ARG A 47 2.04 11.64 -13.23
N PRO A 48 1.93 10.31 -13.13
CA PRO A 48 1.08 9.53 -14.02
C PRO A 48 -0.41 9.89 -13.89
N VAL A 49 -1.11 9.96 -15.02
CA VAL A 49 -2.57 10.23 -15.09
C VAL A 49 -3.44 9.07 -14.57
N LEU A 50 -2.87 7.87 -14.40
CA LEU A 50 -3.65 6.66 -14.15
C LEU A 50 -4.51 6.74 -12.87
N TYR A 51 -4.00 7.38 -11.82
CA TYR A 51 -4.80 7.57 -10.59
C TYR A 51 -5.97 8.53 -10.80
N GLY A 52 -5.82 9.56 -11.63
CA GLY A 52 -6.94 10.42 -12.01
C GLY A 52 -8.02 9.64 -12.78
N LEU A 53 -7.61 8.79 -13.73
CA LEU A 53 -8.54 7.90 -14.44
C LEU A 53 -9.23 6.92 -13.48
N PHE A 54 -8.51 6.42 -12.48
CA PHE A 54 -9.08 5.57 -11.42
C PHE A 54 -10.15 6.34 -10.62
N ILE A 55 -9.90 7.60 -10.23
CA ILE A 55 -10.91 8.44 -9.57
C ILE A 55 -12.15 8.56 -10.45
N ALA A 56 -12.00 9.00 -11.70
CA ALA A 56 -13.12 9.22 -12.61
C ALA A 56 -13.95 7.93 -12.84
N HIS A 57 -13.28 6.79 -12.97
CA HIS A 57 -13.94 5.51 -13.17
C HIS A 57 -14.61 4.96 -11.92
N THR A 58 -14.02 5.11 -10.73
CA THR A 58 -14.58 4.54 -9.49
C THR A 58 -15.64 5.42 -8.84
N SER A 59 -15.56 6.74 -9.02
CA SER A 59 -16.57 7.66 -8.51
C SER A 59 -17.79 7.80 -9.42
N TRP A 60 -17.64 7.46 -10.71
CA TRP A 60 -18.59 7.79 -11.78
C TRP A 60 -18.97 9.27 -11.83
N GLY A 61 -18.11 10.17 -11.34
CA GLY A 61 -18.43 11.60 -11.21
C GLY A 61 -19.43 11.93 -10.10
N ASN A 62 -19.87 10.94 -9.32
CA ASN A 62 -20.93 11.14 -8.34
C ASN A 62 -20.38 11.32 -6.92
N SER A 63 -19.46 10.44 -6.49
CA SER A 63 -19.01 10.48 -5.09
C SER A 63 -17.57 10.03 -4.86
N LEU A 64 -16.82 10.82 -4.08
CA LEU A 64 -15.47 10.47 -3.62
C LEU A 64 -15.48 9.34 -2.58
N TRP A 65 -16.62 9.03 -1.95
CA TRP A 65 -16.75 7.88 -1.06
C TRP A 65 -16.52 6.56 -1.79
N LEU A 66 -16.98 6.44 -3.04
CA LEU A 66 -16.77 5.25 -3.86
C LEU A 66 -15.30 5.03 -4.20
N VAL A 67 -14.53 6.12 -4.36
CA VAL A 67 -13.08 6.06 -4.59
C VAL A 67 -12.38 5.45 -3.39
N ILE A 68 -12.62 6.00 -2.18
CA ILE A 68 -11.94 5.51 -0.98
C ILE A 68 -12.40 4.11 -0.59
N PHE A 69 -13.65 3.75 -0.86
CA PHE A 69 -14.15 2.39 -0.66
C PHE A 69 -13.48 1.41 -1.65
N SER A 70 -13.34 1.79 -2.91
CA SER A 70 -12.69 0.95 -3.93
C SER A 70 -11.22 0.69 -3.62
N GLN A 71 -10.45 1.71 -3.24
CA GLN A 71 -9.04 1.53 -2.85
C GLN A 71 -8.90 0.72 -1.55
N ALA A 72 -9.79 0.94 -0.56
CA ALA A 72 -9.84 0.14 0.66
C ALA A 72 -10.20 -1.33 0.39
N LEU A 73 -11.09 -1.57 -0.58
CA LEU A 73 -11.48 -2.91 -1.01
C LEU A 73 -10.31 -3.66 -1.66
N ILE A 74 -9.58 -3.01 -2.56
CA ILE A 74 -8.38 -3.58 -3.19
C ILE A 74 -7.32 -3.88 -2.13
N LEU A 75 -7.07 -2.94 -1.20
CA LEU A 75 -6.12 -3.13 -0.12
C LEU A 75 -6.51 -4.30 0.80
N SER A 76 -7.78 -4.36 1.21
CA SER A 76 -8.35 -5.44 2.01
C SER A 76 -8.21 -6.80 1.32
N LEU A 77 -8.47 -6.86 0.01
CA LEU A 77 -8.33 -8.08 -0.80
C LEU A 77 -6.88 -8.57 -0.85
N VAL A 78 -5.92 -7.67 -1.08
CA VAL A 78 -4.51 -8.02 -1.14
C VAL A 78 -4.00 -8.48 0.23
N LEU A 79 -4.40 -7.81 1.32
CA LEU A 79 -4.10 -8.26 2.67
C LEU A 79 -4.69 -9.64 2.97
N PHE A 80 -5.94 -9.88 2.56
CA PHE A 80 -6.56 -11.20 2.67
C PHE A 80 -5.75 -12.28 1.93
N TYR A 81 -5.21 -11.97 0.73
CA TYR A 81 -4.31 -12.88 0.03
C TYR A 81 -2.98 -13.09 0.76
N CYS A 82 -2.41 -12.07 1.41
CA CYS A 82 -1.23 -12.26 2.25
C CYS A 82 -1.50 -13.29 3.36
N PHE A 83 -2.61 -13.18 4.09
CA PHE A 83 -2.95 -14.16 5.12
C PHE A 83 -3.25 -15.54 4.53
N ARG A 84 -4.00 -15.61 3.43
CA ARG A 84 -4.36 -16.86 2.78
C ARG A 84 -3.13 -17.64 2.27
N TYR A 85 -2.14 -16.96 1.73
CA TYR A 85 -0.98 -17.61 1.12
C TYR A 85 0.21 -17.75 2.05
N PHE A 86 0.37 -16.87 3.03
CA PHE A 86 1.49 -16.93 3.97
C PHE A 86 1.18 -17.60 5.30
N SER A 87 -0.09 -17.74 5.69
CA SER A 87 -0.46 -18.60 6.82
C SER A 87 -0.64 -20.04 6.33
N SER A 88 0.00 -20.98 7.02
CA SER A 88 -0.20 -22.42 6.84
C SER A 88 -1.41 -22.95 7.62
N SER A 89 -1.96 -22.17 8.55
CA SER A 89 -3.06 -22.57 9.41
C SER A 89 -4.41 -22.41 8.73
N ILE A 90 -5.33 -23.34 8.97
CA ILE A 90 -6.74 -23.22 8.55
C ILE A 90 -7.41 -21.96 9.15
N ASN A 91 -6.91 -21.52 10.31
CA ASN A 91 -7.36 -20.32 11.01
C ASN A 91 -6.61 -19.06 10.55
N GLY A 92 -5.72 -19.14 9.57
CA GLY A 92 -4.95 -18.00 9.06
C GLY A 92 -5.84 -16.84 8.60
N THR A 93 -6.98 -17.16 7.98
CA THR A 93 -7.96 -16.15 7.55
C THR A 93 -8.71 -15.50 8.72
N LEU A 94 -8.71 -16.10 9.91
CA LEU A 94 -9.30 -15.48 11.11
C LEU A 94 -8.41 -14.36 11.65
N PHE A 95 -7.08 -14.52 11.57
CA PHE A 95 -6.10 -13.51 12.01
C PHE A 95 -6.02 -12.27 11.10
N PHE A 96 -6.62 -12.36 9.91
CA PHE A 96 -6.77 -11.23 9.00
C PHE A 96 -7.53 -10.06 9.66
N LEU A 97 -8.68 -10.31 10.30
CA LEU A 97 -9.49 -9.24 10.90
C LEU A 97 -8.80 -8.55 12.11
N PRO A 98 -8.23 -9.28 13.09
CA PRO A 98 -7.45 -8.66 14.16
C PRO A 98 -6.25 -7.85 13.65
N CYS A 99 -5.54 -8.35 12.63
CA CYS A 99 -4.45 -7.61 12.02
C CYS A 99 -4.96 -6.31 11.38
N LEU A 100 -6.05 -6.41 10.62
CA LEU A 100 -6.66 -5.27 9.95
C LEU A 100 -7.16 -4.21 10.95
N PHE A 101 -7.82 -4.63 12.03
CA PHE A 101 -8.20 -3.76 13.12
C PHE A 101 -6.98 -3.08 13.74
N PHE A 102 -5.92 -3.83 14.01
CA PHE A 102 -4.68 -3.28 14.56
C PHE A 102 -4.07 -2.20 13.66
N ILE A 103 -3.88 -2.48 12.37
CA ILE A 103 -3.27 -1.51 11.43
C ILE A 103 -4.19 -0.32 11.14
N ALA A 104 -5.51 -0.48 11.22
CA ALA A 104 -6.47 0.59 10.96
C ALA A 104 -6.55 1.60 12.12
N PHE A 105 -6.56 1.11 13.36
CA PHE A 105 -6.79 1.94 14.55
C PHE A 105 -5.51 2.39 15.26
N PHE A 106 -4.43 1.60 15.19
CA PHE A 106 -3.17 1.89 15.88
C PHE A 106 -2.05 2.34 14.93
N MET A 107 -2.27 2.26 13.62
CA MET A 107 -1.30 2.66 12.59
C MET A 107 -1.96 3.53 11.50
N SER A 108 -1.20 3.89 10.47
CA SER A 108 -1.64 4.80 9.40
C SER A 108 -2.45 4.14 8.27
N ALA A 109 -2.85 2.87 8.39
CA ALA A 109 -3.50 2.15 7.28
C ALA A 109 -4.85 2.76 6.91
N SER A 110 -5.68 3.09 7.91
CA SER A 110 -7.00 3.68 7.65
C SER A 110 -6.91 5.10 7.09
N VAL A 111 -5.96 5.91 7.59
CA VAL A 111 -5.68 7.24 7.04
C VAL A 111 -5.27 7.10 5.58
N THR A 112 -4.31 6.23 5.28
CA THR A 112 -3.84 6.03 3.90
C THR A 112 -4.95 5.54 2.97
N ALA A 113 -5.79 4.61 3.41
CA ALA A 113 -6.91 4.09 2.62
C ALA A 113 -8.12 5.03 2.54
N SER A 114 -8.22 6.03 3.42
CA SER A 114 -9.30 7.03 3.40
C SER A 114 -8.90 8.34 2.71
N THR A 115 -7.63 8.48 2.33
CA THR A 115 -7.11 9.65 1.61
C THR A 115 -7.24 9.44 0.10
N VAL A 116 -7.80 10.43 -0.59
CA VAL A 116 -7.88 10.46 -2.07
C VAL A 116 -6.50 10.83 -2.62
N SER A 117 -5.60 9.86 -2.62
CA SER A 117 -4.22 9.94 -3.09
C SER A 117 -3.74 8.61 -3.66
N ALA A 118 -2.85 8.67 -4.67
CA ALA A 118 -2.19 7.51 -5.26
C ALA A 118 -1.30 6.74 -4.27
N ALA A 119 -0.94 7.34 -3.13
CA ALA A 119 -0.02 6.76 -2.13
C ALA A 119 -0.48 5.40 -1.55
N VAL A 120 -1.79 5.13 -1.51
CA VAL A 120 -2.30 3.82 -1.05
C VAL A 120 -1.81 2.68 -1.95
N PHE A 121 -1.63 2.95 -3.25
CA PHE A 121 -1.20 1.96 -4.23
C PHE A 121 0.27 1.59 -4.08
N SER A 122 1.10 2.39 -3.39
CA SER A 122 2.46 1.95 -3.02
C SER A 122 2.43 0.74 -2.10
N ASN A 123 1.51 0.74 -1.13
CA ASN A 123 1.36 -0.38 -0.20
C ASN A 123 0.78 -1.61 -0.91
N ILE A 124 -0.20 -1.39 -1.79
CA ILE A 124 -0.81 -2.45 -2.60
C ILE A 124 0.23 -3.08 -3.53
N ALA A 125 1.04 -2.26 -4.23
CA ALA A 125 2.11 -2.73 -5.10
C ALA A 125 3.15 -3.55 -4.32
N SER A 126 3.61 -3.06 -3.17
CA SER A 126 4.57 -3.75 -2.30
C SER A 126 4.03 -5.10 -1.82
N LEU A 127 2.78 -5.16 -1.34
CA LEU A 127 2.16 -6.42 -0.91
C LEU A 127 1.94 -7.39 -2.08
N CYS A 128 1.56 -6.90 -3.27
CA CYS A 128 1.42 -7.75 -4.46
C CYS A 128 2.77 -8.30 -4.92
N MET A 129 3.82 -7.50 -4.91
CA MET A 129 5.18 -7.94 -5.21
C MET A 129 5.64 -8.99 -4.19
N MET A 130 5.38 -8.79 -2.91
CA MET A 130 5.64 -9.80 -1.87
C MET A 130 4.93 -11.14 -2.18
N LEU A 131 3.66 -11.08 -2.59
CA LEU A 131 2.89 -12.26 -3.00
C LEU A 131 3.51 -12.92 -4.24
N LEU A 132 3.84 -12.17 -5.28
CA LEU A 132 4.43 -12.70 -6.52
C LEU A 132 5.80 -13.37 -6.29
N LEU A 133 6.61 -12.82 -5.39
CA LEU A 133 7.96 -13.31 -5.10
C LEU A 133 8.01 -14.49 -4.12
N PHE A 134 7.11 -14.54 -3.13
CA PHE A 134 7.24 -15.50 -2.02
C PHE A 134 6.05 -16.43 -1.83
N ALA A 135 4.86 -16.12 -2.37
CA ALA A 135 3.71 -16.99 -2.21
C ALA A 135 3.92 -18.30 -2.98
N LYS A 136 3.63 -19.41 -2.32
CA LYS A 136 3.69 -20.75 -2.92
C LYS A 136 2.27 -21.21 -3.26
N ASN A 137 2.14 -21.96 -4.36
CA ASN A 137 0.87 -22.58 -4.78
C ASN A 137 -0.29 -21.57 -4.92
N VAL A 138 -0.01 -20.39 -5.50
CA VAL A 138 -1.04 -19.39 -5.82
C VAL A 138 -1.97 -19.98 -6.89
N SER A 139 -3.28 -19.86 -6.68
CA SER A 139 -4.24 -20.36 -7.67
C SER A 139 -4.18 -19.49 -8.92
N LYS A 140 -4.48 -20.04 -10.11
CA LYS A 140 -4.43 -19.27 -11.37
C LYS A 140 -5.31 -18.01 -11.32
N ARG A 141 -6.51 -18.13 -10.73
CA ARG A 141 -7.44 -17.01 -10.54
C ARG A 141 -6.84 -15.93 -9.64
N ASP A 142 -6.35 -16.32 -8.47
CA ASP A 142 -5.80 -15.38 -7.50
C ASP A 142 -4.53 -14.72 -8.04
N LEU A 143 -3.69 -15.47 -8.78
CA LEU A 143 -2.52 -14.95 -9.47
C LEU A 143 -2.90 -13.90 -10.52
N ALA A 144 -3.90 -14.16 -11.36
CA ALA A 144 -4.37 -13.20 -12.35
C ALA A 144 -4.85 -11.89 -11.68
N ILE A 145 -5.61 -11.99 -10.58
CA ILE A 145 -6.06 -10.84 -9.81
C ILE A 145 -4.85 -10.07 -9.22
N ILE A 146 -3.92 -10.76 -8.57
CA ILE A 146 -2.71 -10.14 -8.00
C ILE A 146 -1.90 -9.45 -9.08
N THR A 147 -1.74 -10.07 -10.26
CA THR A 147 -1.02 -9.49 -11.40
C THR A 147 -1.70 -8.23 -11.94
N ILE A 148 -3.01 -8.24 -12.16
CA ILE A 148 -3.75 -7.06 -12.63
C ILE A 148 -3.64 -5.93 -11.60
N VAL A 149 -3.89 -6.23 -10.33
CA VAL A 149 -3.80 -5.24 -9.25
C VAL A 149 -2.38 -4.70 -9.11
N PHE A 150 -1.35 -5.55 -9.28
CA PHE A 150 0.05 -5.13 -9.24
C PHE A 150 0.38 -4.15 -10.37
N VAL A 151 0.07 -4.50 -11.62
CA VAL A 151 0.36 -3.66 -12.79
C VAL A 151 -0.38 -2.32 -12.69
N LEU A 152 -1.64 -2.33 -12.30
CA LEU A 152 -2.40 -1.09 -12.08
C LEU A 152 -1.80 -0.25 -10.95
N SER A 153 -1.47 -0.86 -9.81
CA SER A 153 -0.85 -0.17 -8.66
C SER A 153 0.49 0.49 -9.02
N LEU A 154 1.30 -0.20 -9.83
CA LEU A 154 2.57 0.34 -10.33
C LEU A 154 2.37 1.59 -11.17
N GLY A 155 1.32 1.62 -12.00
CA GLY A 155 1.04 2.76 -12.87
C GLY A 155 0.44 3.98 -12.17
N MET A 156 0.01 3.88 -10.90
CA MET A 156 -0.63 4.98 -10.18
C MET A 156 0.36 6.09 -9.77
N ASP A 157 1.63 5.76 -9.56
CA ASP A 157 2.66 6.70 -9.09
C ASP A 157 4.04 6.25 -9.58
N ILE A 158 4.88 7.19 -10.05
CA ILE A 158 6.26 6.92 -10.48
C ILE A 158 7.10 6.32 -9.34
N MET A 159 6.80 6.69 -8.10
CA MET A 159 7.43 6.13 -6.91
C MET A 159 7.29 4.62 -6.82
N ASN A 160 6.13 4.09 -7.23
CA ASN A 160 5.88 2.65 -7.18
C ASN A 160 6.76 1.91 -8.16
N LEU A 161 6.97 2.49 -9.36
CA LEU A 161 7.87 1.95 -10.38
C LEU A 161 9.32 1.94 -9.88
N ILE A 162 9.81 3.06 -9.35
CA ILE A 162 11.20 3.19 -8.87
C ILE A 162 11.46 2.28 -7.67
N THR A 163 10.58 2.30 -6.66
CA THR A 163 10.71 1.42 -5.48
C THR A 163 10.72 -0.04 -5.90
N THR A 164 9.79 -0.47 -6.77
CA THR A 164 9.72 -1.85 -7.24
C THR A 164 10.95 -2.27 -8.02
N PHE A 165 11.44 -1.39 -8.92
CA PHE A 165 12.67 -1.62 -9.66
C PHE A 165 13.86 -1.86 -8.73
N LEU A 166 14.08 -0.97 -7.76
CA LEU A 166 15.20 -1.08 -6.81
C LEU A 166 15.10 -2.34 -5.95
N VAL A 167 13.91 -2.67 -5.46
CA VAL A 167 13.69 -3.93 -4.72
C VAL A 167 14.02 -5.13 -5.61
N LEU A 168 13.56 -5.16 -6.87
CA LEU A 168 13.88 -6.25 -7.82
C LEU A 168 15.38 -6.38 -8.08
N VAL A 169 16.09 -5.26 -8.25
CA VAL A 169 17.55 -5.25 -8.44
C VAL A 169 18.24 -5.87 -7.22
N LEU A 170 17.91 -5.44 -6.00
CA LEU A 170 18.53 -6.01 -4.79
C LEU A 170 18.27 -7.51 -4.66
N TYR A 171 17.05 -7.97 -4.93
CA TYR A 171 16.73 -9.40 -4.87
C TYR A 171 17.40 -10.21 -5.99
N THR A 172 17.59 -9.62 -7.17
CA THR A 172 18.34 -10.23 -8.27
C THR A 172 19.82 -10.35 -7.93
N LEU A 173 20.45 -9.27 -7.46
CA LEU A 173 21.84 -9.28 -7.01
C LEU A 173 22.08 -10.29 -5.90
N ARG A 174 21.15 -10.37 -4.94
CA ARG A 174 21.17 -11.40 -3.90
C ARG A 174 21.11 -12.80 -4.50
N CYS A 175 20.18 -13.06 -5.42
CA CYS A 175 20.03 -14.36 -6.07
C CYS A 175 21.30 -14.80 -6.83
N LEU A 176 22.02 -13.83 -7.41
CA LEU A 176 23.31 -14.07 -8.07
C LEU A 176 24.46 -14.30 -7.08
N TRP A 177 24.45 -13.60 -5.93
CA TRP A 177 25.49 -13.72 -4.91
C TRP A 177 25.43 -15.05 -4.15
N THR A 178 24.23 -15.54 -3.84
CA THR A 178 24.05 -16.80 -3.11
C THR A 178 24.56 -17.98 -3.96
N LYS A 179 25.83 -18.38 -3.74
CA LYS A 179 26.45 -19.54 -4.41
C LYS A 179 25.63 -20.81 -4.17
N LYS A 180 25.56 -21.65 -5.21
CA LYS A 180 24.62 -22.78 -5.37
C LYS A 180 24.77 -23.90 -4.32
N GLU A 181 25.85 -23.95 -3.54
CA GLU A 181 26.27 -25.19 -2.86
C GLU A 181 26.07 -25.28 -1.35
N GLN A 182 25.74 -24.22 -0.59
CA GLN A 182 25.92 -24.35 0.87
C GLN A 182 24.91 -23.71 1.83
N MET A 183 23.79 -23.19 1.37
CA MET A 183 22.75 -22.76 2.31
C MET A 183 21.38 -23.33 1.97
N GLN A 184 20.82 -24.08 2.93
CA GLN A 184 19.38 -24.21 3.13
C GLN A 184 18.82 -22.82 3.46
N ASP A 185 18.81 -21.97 2.44
CA ASP A 185 18.68 -20.53 2.64
C ASP A 185 17.19 -20.20 2.79
N PRO A 186 16.78 -19.52 3.88
CA PRO A 186 15.41 -19.02 4.11
C PRO A 186 14.71 -18.52 2.88
N ILE A 187 15.46 -17.79 2.08
CA ILE A 187 14.91 -16.87 1.10
C ILE A 187 15.22 -17.41 -0.29
N LYS A 188 14.79 -18.64 -0.59
CA LYS A 188 14.91 -19.16 -1.96
C LYS A 188 13.86 -18.48 -2.85
N THR A 189 14.18 -17.29 -3.32
CA THR A 189 13.46 -16.63 -4.40
C THR A 189 13.62 -17.46 -5.67
N ASN A 190 12.51 -17.77 -6.34
CA ASN A 190 12.57 -18.46 -7.61
C ASN A 190 13.01 -17.44 -8.69
N PRO A 191 14.10 -17.68 -9.44
CA PRO A 191 14.52 -16.77 -10.51
C PRO A 191 13.42 -16.57 -11.57
N LYS A 192 12.56 -17.58 -11.77
CA LYS A 192 11.38 -17.43 -12.65
C LYS A 192 10.38 -16.40 -12.12
N GLN A 193 10.16 -16.34 -10.80
CA GLN A 193 9.27 -15.34 -10.20
C GLN A 193 9.88 -13.93 -10.30
N LEU A 194 11.19 -13.79 -10.14
CA LEU A 194 11.89 -12.52 -10.36
C LEU A 194 11.74 -12.04 -11.81
N LEU A 195 11.95 -12.93 -12.79
CA LEU A 195 11.79 -12.60 -14.21
C LEU A 195 10.34 -12.22 -14.55
N ILE A 196 9.36 -12.98 -14.07
CA ILE A 196 7.94 -12.65 -14.26
C ILE A 196 7.61 -11.29 -13.65
N THR A 197 8.06 -11.02 -12.42
CA THR A 197 7.80 -9.74 -11.75
C THR A 197 8.48 -8.58 -12.48
N GLY A 198 9.69 -8.79 -13.00
CA GLY A 198 10.39 -7.83 -13.86
C GLY A 198 9.64 -7.56 -15.17
N ALA A 199 9.12 -8.59 -15.83
CA ALA A 199 8.29 -8.44 -17.03
C ALA A 199 7.00 -7.65 -16.74
N LEU A 200 6.38 -7.86 -15.58
CA LEU A 200 5.20 -7.10 -15.14
C LEU A 200 5.52 -5.64 -14.81
N LEU A 201 6.71 -5.35 -14.30
CA LEU A 201 7.17 -3.97 -14.13
C LEU A 201 7.31 -3.26 -15.49
N LEU A 202 7.93 -3.93 -16.47
CA LEU A 202 8.06 -3.40 -17.82
C LEU A 202 6.68 -3.21 -18.50
N SER A 203 5.75 -4.14 -18.30
CA SER A 203 4.40 -4.00 -18.84
C SER A 203 3.63 -2.84 -18.20
N ALA A 204 3.83 -2.56 -16.90
CA ALA A 204 3.28 -1.38 -16.25
C ALA A 204 3.85 -0.08 -16.85
N CYS A 205 5.16 0.00 -17.07
CA CYS A 205 5.78 1.15 -17.75
C CYS A 205 5.22 1.36 -19.16
N ALA A 206 5.07 0.28 -19.92
CA ALA A 206 4.50 0.33 -21.27
C ALA A 206 3.03 0.77 -21.24
N LEU A 207 2.24 0.24 -20.31
CA LEU A 207 0.83 0.62 -20.13
C LEU A 207 0.68 2.11 -19.81
N VAL A 208 1.45 2.64 -18.86
CA VAL A 208 1.42 4.08 -18.52
C VAL A 208 1.79 4.93 -19.72
N SER A 209 2.87 4.57 -20.42
CA SER A 209 3.34 5.30 -21.61
C SER A 209 2.32 5.27 -22.75
N LEU A 210 1.65 4.14 -22.94
CA LEU A 210 0.61 3.98 -23.95
C LEU A 210 -0.63 4.82 -23.61
N ILE A 211 -1.04 4.86 -22.35
CA ILE A 211 -2.13 5.72 -21.88
C ILE A 211 -1.79 7.19 -22.09
N HIS A 212 -0.57 7.62 -21.76
CA HIS A 212 -0.12 9.00 -22.00
C HIS A 212 -0.13 9.36 -23.48
N PHE A 213 0.30 8.44 -24.35
CA PHE A 213 0.26 8.63 -25.80
C PHE A 213 -1.16 8.80 -26.31
N PHE A 214 -2.11 7.95 -25.90
CA PHE A 214 -3.51 8.06 -26.30
C PHE A 214 -4.20 9.33 -25.77
N LEU A 215 -3.67 9.93 -24.71
CA LEU A 215 -4.14 11.21 -24.16
C LEU A 215 -3.41 12.42 -24.76
N GLY A 216 -2.56 12.23 -25.77
CA GLY A 216 -1.85 13.31 -26.46
C GLY A 216 -0.65 13.88 -25.71
N ALA A 217 -0.18 13.24 -24.64
CA ALA A 217 0.98 13.69 -23.87
C ALA A 217 2.32 13.19 -24.43
N GLY A 218 2.28 12.34 -25.46
CA GLY A 218 3.46 11.69 -26.05
C GLY A 218 3.82 10.35 -25.37
N LEU A 219 4.87 9.70 -25.87
CA LEU A 219 5.39 8.46 -25.28
C LEU A 219 6.33 8.81 -24.12
N GLY A 220 5.87 8.57 -22.90
CA GLY A 220 6.67 8.77 -21.68
C GLY A 220 5.91 8.35 -20.43
N ILE A 221 6.64 8.17 -19.32
CA ILE A 221 6.03 7.91 -18.00
C ILE A 221 5.61 9.22 -17.32
N VAL A 222 6.36 10.30 -17.60
CA VAL A 222 6.15 11.67 -17.12
C VAL A 222 6.48 12.63 -18.26
N ARG A 223 5.84 13.79 -18.31
CA ARG A 223 5.97 14.76 -19.41
C ARG A 223 7.31 15.51 -19.43
N GLU A 224 8.00 15.62 -18.29
CA GLU A 224 9.27 16.37 -18.17
C GLU A 224 10.52 15.47 -18.14
N ASN A 225 11.51 15.81 -18.97
CA ASN A 225 12.79 15.08 -19.06
C ASN A 225 13.90 15.61 -18.12
N LYS A 226 13.65 16.64 -17.30
CA LYS A 226 14.70 17.34 -16.53
C LYS A 226 14.35 17.57 -15.05
N ILE A 227 14.09 16.50 -14.30
CA ILE A 227 14.00 16.60 -12.84
C ILE A 227 15.41 16.45 -12.24
N SER A 228 16.02 17.55 -11.80
CA SER A 228 17.28 17.52 -11.04
C SER A 228 17.02 16.93 -9.64
N MET A 229 17.44 15.69 -9.41
CA MET A 229 17.13 14.92 -8.19
C MET A 229 18.07 15.24 -7.01
N LEU A 230 19.33 15.59 -7.28
CA LEU A 230 20.36 15.72 -6.23
C LEU A 230 20.11 16.87 -5.24
N PRO A 231 19.74 18.09 -5.67
CA PRO A 231 19.46 19.19 -4.74
C PRO A 231 18.23 18.93 -3.84
N ARG A 232 17.25 18.15 -4.32
CA ARG A 232 16.05 17.81 -3.55
C ARG A 232 16.35 16.84 -2.40
N LEU A 233 17.27 15.90 -2.61
CA LEU A 233 17.70 14.94 -1.59
C LEU A 233 18.36 15.64 -0.40
N LEU A 234 19.35 16.52 -0.65
CA LEU A 234 20.09 17.21 0.42
C LEU A 234 19.16 18.08 1.29
N ASN A 235 18.17 18.72 0.69
CA ASN A 235 17.21 19.56 1.41
C ASN A 235 16.15 18.76 2.20
N SER A 236 15.93 17.48 1.89
CA SER A 236 14.92 16.64 2.54
C SER A 236 15.37 16.03 3.87
N MET A 237 16.67 15.79 4.05
CA MET A 237 17.20 15.10 5.25
C MET A 237 17.13 15.93 6.55
N TYR A 238 16.93 17.25 6.46
CA TYR A 238 17.01 18.17 7.61
C TYR A 238 15.65 18.51 8.26
N ALA A 239 14.52 18.02 7.73
CA ALA A 239 13.19 18.48 8.14
C ALA A 239 12.28 17.34 8.64
N ILE A 240 12.12 17.24 9.96
CA ILE A 240 11.11 16.37 10.59
C ILE A 240 9.87 17.24 10.87
N ASN A 241 8.92 17.29 9.94
CA ASN A 241 7.66 18.00 10.13
C ASN A 241 6.58 17.09 10.73
N LYS A 242 5.76 17.67 11.61
CA LYS A 242 4.59 17.01 12.23
C LYS A 242 3.47 16.87 11.19
N GLU A 243 2.92 15.67 11.01
CA GLU A 243 1.73 15.44 10.18
C GLU A 243 0.56 16.27 10.73
N ARG A 244 0.23 17.38 10.06
CA ARG A 244 -1.04 18.10 10.22
C ARG A 244 -1.76 18.05 8.88
N TYR A 245 -2.94 17.41 8.87
CA TYR A 245 -3.90 17.66 7.80
C TYR A 245 -4.40 19.08 7.98
N SER A 246 -3.83 20.01 7.24
CA SER A 246 -4.30 21.39 7.19
C SER A 246 -5.56 21.48 6.34
N ARG A 247 -6.26 22.62 6.46
CA ARG A 247 -7.28 23.01 5.49
C ARG A 247 -6.66 22.93 4.09
N VAL A 248 -7.33 22.22 3.19
CA VAL A 248 -6.91 22.16 1.80
C VAL A 248 -7.49 23.37 1.08
N SER A 249 -6.67 24.06 0.30
CA SER A 249 -7.04 25.24 -0.48
C SER A 249 -6.57 25.10 -1.94
N GLY A 250 -6.95 26.06 -2.79
CA GLY A 250 -6.49 26.12 -4.18
C GLY A 250 -7.06 25.00 -5.05
N ASN A 251 -6.18 24.29 -5.77
CA ASN A 251 -6.52 23.33 -6.82
C ASN A 251 -7.48 22.22 -6.34
N THR A 252 -7.35 21.76 -5.10
CA THR A 252 -8.27 20.74 -4.57
C THR A 252 -9.69 21.24 -4.44
N LEU A 253 -9.89 22.46 -3.94
CA LEU A 253 -11.25 23.02 -3.85
C LEU A 253 -11.81 23.32 -5.24
N ILE A 254 -10.99 23.83 -6.17
CA ILE A 254 -11.39 24.06 -7.56
C ILE A 254 -11.82 22.74 -8.23
N GLY A 255 -11.02 21.69 -8.09
CA GLY A 255 -11.35 20.37 -8.64
C GLY A 255 -12.61 19.78 -8.02
N LEU A 256 -12.80 19.94 -6.70
CA LEU A 256 -14.02 19.50 -6.01
C LEU A 256 -15.25 20.27 -6.50
N CYS A 257 -15.21 21.60 -6.52
CA CYS A 257 -16.35 22.41 -6.97
C CYS A 257 -16.69 22.17 -8.45
N LYS A 258 -15.68 21.90 -9.29
CA LYS A 258 -15.89 21.69 -10.72
C LYS A 258 -16.50 20.32 -11.04
N TRP A 259 -16.11 19.27 -10.31
CA TRP A 259 -16.43 17.88 -10.68
C TRP A 259 -17.33 17.15 -9.67
N TYR A 260 -17.52 17.70 -8.47
CA TYR A 260 -18.31 17.12 -7.37
C TYR A 260 -19.06 18.23 -6.62
N GLU A 261 -19.79 19.07 -7.33
CA GLU A 261 -20.49 20.23 -6.78
C GLU A 261 -21.39 19.86 -5.58
N ASP A 262 -22.10 18.73 -5.68
CA ASP A 262 -23.01 18.23 -4.64
C ASP A 262 -22.29 17.85 -3.32
N GLU A 263 -21.02 17.45 -3.38
CA GLU A 263 -20.22 17.04 -2.21
C GLU A 263 -19.48 18.21 -1.55
N VAL A 264 -19.45 19.40 -2.17
CA VAL A 264 -18.75 20.59 -1.63
C VAL A 264 -19.28 20.97 -0.25
N ARG A 265 -20.60 20.89 -0.06
CA ARG A 265 -21.23 21.16 1.25
C ARG A 265 -20.73 20.17 2.32
N GLU A 266 -20.63 18.89 1.98
CA GLU A 266 -20.13 17.86 2.92
C GLU A 266 -18.67 18.10 3.28
N TYR A 267 -17.84 18.49 2.30
CA TYR A 267 -16.45 18.87 2.56
C TYR A 267 -16.34 20.05 3.52
N TYR A 268 -17.15 21.10 3.36
CA TYR A 268 -17.16 22.24 4.29
C TYR A 268 -17.59 21.86 5.72
N LEU A 269 -18.42 20.82 5.86
CA LEU A 269 -18.82 20.26 7.15
C LEU A 269 -17.79 19.26 7.73
N SER A 270 -16.78 18.86 6.94
CA SER A 270 -15.78 17.91 7.37
C SER A 270 -14.90 18.45 8.50
N ARG A 271 -14.44 17.55 9.38
CA ARG A 271 -13.54 17.93 10.47
C ARG A 271 -12.20 18.44 9.96
N GLN A 272 -11.72 17.93 8.84
CA GLN A 272 -10.51 18.40 8.16
C GLN A 272 -10.64 19.87 7.77
N PHE A 273 -11.75 20.25 7.11
CA PHE A 273 -11.97 21.64 6.72
C PHE A 273 -12.15 22.55 7.94
N GLN A 274 -12.88 22.10 8.96
CA GLN A 274 -13.09 22.90 10.17
C GLN A 274 -11.79 23.09 10.98
N GLY A 275 -10.78 22.24 10.77
CA GLY A 275 -9.54 22.20 11.56
C GLY A 275 -9.69 21.42 12.88
N TRP A 276 -10.76 20.63 12.99
CA TRP A 276 -11.07 19.79 14.16
C TRP A 276 -10.51 18.37 14.05
N LEU A 277 -10.04 17.97 12.87
CA LEU A 277 -9.43 16.65 12.68
C LEU A 277 -8.05 16.59 13.36
N SER A 278 -8.04 16.09 14.59
CA SER A 278 -6.80 15.80 15.34
C SER A 278 -6.48 14.31 15.29
N LEU A 279 -5.41 13.96 14.58
CA LEU A 279 -4.85 12.59 14.54
C LEU A 279 -3.59 12.46 15.41
N ASN A 280 -3.44 13.32 16.42
CA ASN A 280 -2.26 13.33 17.27
C ASN A 280 -2.07 12.00 18.01
N TYR A 281 -3.14 11.38 18.49
CA TYR A 281 -3.07 10.07 19.15
C TYR A 281 -2.46 9.02 18.22
N LEU A 282 -2.81 9.07 16.92
CA LEU A 282 -2.34 8.11 15.93
C LEU A 282 -0.83 8.24 15.69
N ASN A 283 -0.27 9.44 15.79
CA ASN A 283 1.18 9.63 15.69
C ASN A 283 1.93 8.90 16.82
N TYR A 284 1.45 9.00 18.06
CA TYR A 284 2.04 8.28 19.19
C TYR A 284 1.83 6.76 19.06
N CYS A 285 0.61 6.33 18.76
CA CYS A 285 0.30 4.91 18.55
C CYS A 285 1.14 4.30 17.43
N LYS A 286 1.32 5.01 16.31
CA LYS A 286 2.13 4.57 15.16
C LYS A 286 3.58 4.34 15.56
N VAL A 287 4.20 5.29 16.28
CA VAL A 287 5.60 5.17 16.72
C VAL A 287 5.78 4.03 17.71
N ILE A 288 4.94 3.96 18.75
CA ILE A 288 5.01 2.90 19.77
C ILE A 288 4.81 1.53 19.12
N SER A 289 3.77 1.40 18.28
CA SER A 289 3.46 0.14 17.59
C SER A 289 4.55 -0.25 16.60
N ALA A 290 5.16 0.70 15.89
CA ALA A 290 6.27 0.43 14.99
C ALA A 290 7.50 -0.10 15.76
N ILE A 291 7.87 0.54 16.87
CA ILE A 291 8.98 0.10 17.73
C ILE A 291 8.69 -1.29 18.28
N LEU A 292 7.49 -1.51 18.84
CA LEU A 292 7.07 -2.81 19.36
C LEU A 292 7.14 -3.89 18.27
N CYS A 293 6.57 -3.62 17.09
CA CYS A 293 6.54 -4.58 16.00
C CYS A 293 7.95 -4.88 15.49
N LEU A 294 8.81 -3.86 15.37
CA LEU A 294 10.20 -4.06 14.96
C LEU A 294 10.97 -4.89 16.00
N GLY A 295 10.85 -4.57 17.28
CA GLY A 295 11.48 -5.32 18.38
C GLY A 295 11.00 -6.78 18.43
N LEU A 296 9.69 -7.01 18.31
CA LEU A 296 9.13 -8.37 18.27
C LEU A 296 9.59 -9.14 17.04
N ASN A 297 9.61 -8.53 15.85
CA ASN A 297 10.13 -9.19 14.66
C ASN A 297 11.62 -9.56 14.82
N LEU A 298 12.45 -8.65 15.37
CA LEU A 298 13.86 -8.92 15.65
C LEU A 298 14.04 -10.08 16.65
N LEU A 299 13.24 -10.12 17.72
CA LEU A 299 13.26 -11.24 18.67
C LEU A 299 12.86 -12.56 18.00
N LEU A 300 11.89 -12.52 17.08
CA LEU A 300 11.47 -13.70 16.34
C LEU A 300 12.53 -14.16 15.32
N LEU A 301 13.33 -13.25 14.76
CA LEU A 301 14.46 -13.61 13.90
C LEU A 301 15.50 -14.49 14.62
N LEU A 302 15.61 -14.38 15.95
CA LEU A 302 16.50 -15.22 16.76
C LEU A 302 15.98 -16.66 16.92
N ARG A 303 14.69 -16.92 16.64
CA ARG A 303 14.09 -18.26 16.77
C ARG A 303 14.19 -19.05 15.47
N LYS A 304 14.72 -20.28 15.54
CA LYS A 304 14.86 -21.19 14.39
C LYS A 304 13.52 -21.53 13.71
N THR A 305 12.42 -21.54 14.45
CA THR A 305 11.07 -21.85 13.94
C THR A 305 10.48 -20.75 13.04
N PHE A 306 11.12 -19.59 12.91
CA PHE A 306 10.59 -18.40 12.24
C PHE A 306 11.03 -18.24 10.77
N TYR A 307 11.48 -19.32 10.14
CA TYR A 307 12.17 -19.27 8.85
C TYR A 307 11.35 -18.64 7.71
N ARG A 308 10.04 -18.92 7.66
CA ARG A 308 9.15 -18.41 6.60
C ARG A 308 8.87 -16.92 6.76
N GLN A 309 8.55 -16.50 7.98
CA GLN A 309 8.18 -15.12 8.29
C GLN A 309 9.38 -14.17 8.28
N ARG A 310 10.58 -14.70 8.54
CA ARG A 310 11.85 -13.99 8.35
C ARG A 310 11.96 -13.34 6.97
N ASN A 311 11.53 -14.03 5.91
CA ASN A 311 11.59 -13.48 4.54
C ASN A 311 10.66 -12.30 4.34
N LEU A 312 9.44 -12.43 4.87
CA LEU A 312 8.42 -11.39 4.79
C LEU A 312 8.88 -10.15 5.56
N PHE A 313 9.44 -10.35 6.74
CA PHE A 313 10.00 -9.26 7.53
C PHE A 313 11.12 -8.54 6.79
N PHE A 314 12.13 -9.27 6.29
CA PHE A 314 13.23 -8.64 5.54
C PHE A 314 12.75 -7.93 4.28
N TYR A 315 11.80 -8.52 3.55
CA TYR A 315 11.20 -7.87 2.40
C TYR A 315 10.55 -6.53 2.77
N ILE A 316 9.65 -6.54 3.76
CA ILE A 316 8.94 -5.33 4.20
C ILE A 316 9.93 -4.28 4.71
N PHE A 317 10.96 -4.69 5.44
CA PHE A 317 11.99 -3.80 5.96
C PHE A 317 12.81 -3.15 4.84
N ILE A 318 13.28 -3.93 3.86
CA ILE A 318 14.01 -3.42 2.69
C ILE A 318 13.12 -2.51 1.85
N ALA A 319 11.88 -2.92 1.58
CA ALA A 319 10.92 -2.12 0.82
C ALA A 319 10.63 -0.78 1.49
N LEU A 320 10.51 -0.76 2.83
CA LEU A 320 10.31 0.45 3.61
C LEU A 320 11.52 1.39 3.51
N ILE A 321 12.74 0.88 3.64
CA ILE A 321 13.96 1.70 3.48
C ILE A 321 14.02 2.29 2.07
N ILE A 322 13.82 1.47 1.04
CA ILE A 322 13.87 1.93 -0.35
C ILE A 322 12.78 2.97 -0.60
N GLN A 323 11.56 2.77 -0.09
CA GLN A 323 10.49 3.74 -0.30
C GLN A 323 10.79 5.07 0.39
N ILE A 324 11.36 5.08 1.60
CA ILE A 324 11.77 6.30 2.29
C ILE A 324 12.82 7.04 1.46
N LEU A 325 13.85 6.33 0.98
CA LEU A 325 14.93 6.91 0.17
C LEU A 325 14.42 7.46 -1.16
N THR A 326 13.60 6.69 -1.87
CA THR A 326 13.01 7.11 -3.14
C THR A 326 12.03 8.26 -2.95
N GLY A 327 11.28 8.29 -1.84
CA GLY A 327 10.31 9.35 -1.56
C GLY A 327 11.01 10.67 -1.30
N ALA A 328 12.09 10.61 -0.51
CA ALA A 328 12.99 11.75 -0.30
C ALA A 328 13.61 12.25 -1.62
N LEU A 329 14.00 11.35 -2.52
CA LEU A 329 14.56 11.68 -3.84
C LEU A 329 13.55 12.38 -4.77
N VAL A 330 12.35 11.81 -4.93
CA VAL A 330 11.38 12.26 -5.93
C VAL A 330 10.63 13.50 -5.47
N TYR A 331 10.12 13.46 -4.24
CA TYR A 331 9.20 14.46 -3.72
C TYR A 331 9.87 15.52 -2.85
N GLY A 332 11.11 15.30 -2.41
CA GLY A 332 11.84 16.25 -1.58
C GLY A 332 11.19 16.49 -0.22
N ARG A 333 11.46 17.67 0.36
CA ARG A 333 11.10 18.05 1.74
C ARG A 333 9.60 18.14 2.03
N ASN A 334 8.79 18.55 1.06
CA ASN A 334 7.44 19.05 1.35
C ASN A 334 6.37 17.96 1.52
N ASN A 335 6.70 16.70 1.22
CA ASN A 335 5.70 15.65 1.28
C ASN A 335 5.89 14.80 2.55
N ASN A 336 4.82 14.70 3.34
CA ASN A 336 4.71 13.92 4.58
C ASN A 336 4.75 12.38 4.33
N ILE A 337 5.60 11.93 3.42
CA ILE A 337 5.59 10.59 2.83
C ILE A 337 6.11 9.44 3.71
N PRO A 338 6.94 9.60 4.78
CA PRO A 338 7.61 8.43 5.34
C PRO A 338 6.72 7.50 6.19
N GLY A 339 5.41 7.77 6.30
CA GLY A 339 4.49 7.00 7.13
C GLY A 339 3.62 5.96 6.42
N HIS A 340 3.65 5.86 5.08
CA HIS A 340 2.63 5.07 4.37
C HIS A 340 2.88 3.55 4.39
N LEU A 341 4.12 3.06 4.38
CA LEU A 341 4.41 1.62 4.47
C LEU A 341 4.57 1.10 5.90
N ILE A 342 4.75 1.98 6.90
CA ILE A 342 5.14 1.55 8.26
C ILE A 342 4.10 0.61 8.92
N TRP A 343 2.83 0.76 8.54
CA TRP A 343 1.75 -0.11 9.03
C TRP A 343 1.84 -1.54 8.50
N MET A 344 2.72 -1.86 7.55
CA MET A 344 2.98 -3.24 7.10
C MET A 344 3.85 -4.05 8.07
N LEU A 345 4.61 -3.42 8.97
CA LEU A 345 5.48 -4.10 9.95
C LEU A 345 4.79 -5.15 10.84
N PRO A 346 3.52 -5.00 11.26
CA PRO A 346 2.80 -6.01 12.02
C PRO A 346 2.43 -7.26 11.20
N ILE A 347 2.39 -7.20 9.86
CA ILE A 347 1.87 -8.30 9.02
C ILE A 347 2.62 -9.62 9.26
N PRO A 348 3.98 -9.69 9.24
CA PRO A 348 4.70 -10.92 9.54
C PRO A 348 4.43 -11.46 10.94
N LEU A 349 4.20 -10.58 11.92
CA LEU A 349 3.88 -10.97 13.30
C LEU A 349 2.50 -11.65 13.37
N PHE A 350 1.47 -11.06 12.77
CA PHE A 350 0.13 -11.65 12.76
C PHE A 350 0.08 -12.95 11.97
N ILE A 351 0.84 -13.05 10.86
CA ILE A 351 1.00 -14.32 10.14
C ILE A 351 1.67 -15.37 11.04
N TYR A 352 2.73 -15.02 11.77
CA TYR A 352 3.36 -15.93 12.72
C TYR A 352 2.42 -16.36 13.85
N LEU A 353 1.70 -15.41 14.45
CA LEU A 353 0.75 -15.70 15.51
C LEU A 353 -0.32 -16.69 15.03
N SER A 354 -0.76 -16.58 13.77
CA SER A 354 -1.73 -17.52 13.20
C SER A 354 -1.23 -18.97 13.08
N GLU A 355 0.09 -19.18 13.09
CA GLU A 355 0.76 -20.48 12.99
C GLU A 355 1.26 -21.00 14.36
N ALA A 356 1.13 -20.18 15.42
CA ALA A 356 1.74 -20.51 16.70
C ALA A 356 1.13 -21.79 17.32
N PRO A 357 1.97 -22.68 17.89
CA PRO A 357 1.55 -24.02 18.34
C PRO A 357 0.54 -24.01 19.49
N PHE A 358 0.40 -22.92 20.24
CA PHE A 358 -0.62 -22.83 21.28
C PHE A 358 -2.05 -22.87 20.70
N ILE A 359 -2.24 -22.37 19.47
CA ILE A 359 -3.54 -22.38 18.79
C ILE A 359 -3.92 -23.81 18.39
N SER A 360 -2.95 -24.61 17.92
CA SER A 360 -3.22 -26.01 17.58
C SER A 360 -3.57 -26.83 18.82
N LYS A 361 -2.99 -26.50 19.99
CA LYS A 361 -3.34 -27.13 21.28
C LYS A 361 -4.79 -26.82 21.68
N TRP A 362 -5.26 -25.59 21.50
CA TRP A 362 -6.65 -25.20 21.78
C TRP A 362 -7.65 -25.94 20.89
N ASN A 363 -7.36 -26.08 19.59
CA ASN A 363 -8.23 -26.80 18.67
C ASN A 363 -8.38 -28.29 19.06
N LYS A 364 -7.33 -28.93 19.57
CA LYS A 364 -7.39 -30.33 20.05
C LYS A 364 -8.25 -30.50 21.31
N ILE A 365 -8.31 -29.50 22.18
CA ILE A 365 -9.12 -29.57 23.41
C ILE A 365 -10.62 -29.45 23.08
N GLY A 366 -10.97 -28.63 22.07
CA GLY A 366 -12.36 -28.47 21.64
C GLY A 366 -12.97 -29.71 21.00
N THR A 367 -12.19 -30.50 20.26
CA THR A 367 -12.69 -31.70 19.57
C THR A 367 -12.97 -32.87 20.51
N ASN A 368 -12.24 -32.98 21.63
CA ASN A 368 -12.38 -34.11 22.56
C ASN A 368 -13.56 -33.99 23.54
N LYS A 369 -14.28 -32.85 23.56
CA LYS A 369 -15.46 -32.65 24.43
C LYS A 369 -16.80 -32.90 23.73
N ILE A 370 -16.78 -33.24 22.44
CA ILE A 370 -18.00 -33.43 21.62
C ILE A 370 -18.14 -34.91 21.16
N SER A 371 -17.16 -35.75 21.49
CA SER A 371 -17.23 -37.22 21.42
C SER A 371 -17.48 -37.78 22.81
#